data_AF-A0A817MK62-F1
#
_entry.id   AF-A0A817MK62-F1
#
_cell.length_a   1.000
_cell.length_b   1.000
_cell.length_c   1.000
_cell.angle_alpha   90.00
_cell.angle_beta   90.00
_cell.angle_gamma   90.00
#
_symmetry.space_group_name_H-M   'P 1'
#
loop_
_entity.id
_entity.type
_entity.pdbx_description
1 polymer ?
#
loop_
_entity_poly.entity_id
_entity_poly.type
_entity_poly.pdbx_seq_one_letter_code
_entity_poly.pdbx_strand_id
1 'polypeptide(L)'
;MMSTIVESKRKKATLLLDNFRYTQDKIINTTIYWKCENRSCPGRAIQYDLNPPFIKKPHNHEGDEIKCKVEEFRMNLKRRIEDSPQPVKKIYREEIISLYTPRKNFLLIEMQD
;
A
#
# COMPACT_ATOMS: atom_id res chain seq x y z
N MET A 1 0.70 0.93 -11.86
CA MET A 1 1.49 1.19 -10.63
C MET A 1 0.56 0.95 -9.45
N MET A 2 0.92 0.03 -8.55
CA MET A 2 0.10 -0.29 -7.36
C MET A 2 0.55 0.62 -6.21
N SER A 3 -0.41 1.28 -5.57
CA SER A 3 -0.16 2.13 -4.41
C SER A 3 -1.10 1.76 -3.28
N THR A 4 -0.57 1.61 -2.08
CA THR A 4 -1.35 1.18 -0.91
C THR A 4 -1.05 2.11 0.25
N ILE A 5 -2.09 2.69 0.85
CA ILE A 5 -1.97 3.52 2.06
C ILE A 5 -2.26 2.62 3.26
N VAL A 6 -1.25 2.44 4.11
CA VAL A 6 -1.31 1.67 5.35
C VAL A 6 -1.46 2.64 6.51
N GLU A 7 -2.51 2.49 7.31
CA GLU A 7 -2.65 3.24 8.55
C GLU A 7 -1.70 2.70 9.63
N SER A 8 -0.98 3.60 10.30
CA SER A 8 -0.13 3.23 11.44
C SER A 8 -0.80 3.56 12.78
N LYS A 9 -0.47 2.77 13.81
CA LYS A 9 -0.92 2.98 15.20
C LYS A 9 -0.55 4.36 15.77
N ARG A 10 0.35 5.11 15.13
CA ARG A 10 0.84 6.43 15.59
C ARG A 10 0.21 7.61 14.83
N LYS A 11 -0.99 7.43 14.23
CA LYS A 11 -1.75 8.47 13.50
C LYS A 11 -1.03 9.08 12.28
N LYS A 12 0.03 8.44 11.77
CA LYS A 12 0.67 8.86 10.51
C LYS A 12 0.52 7.75 9.49
N ALA A 13 -0.19 8.03 8.40
CA ALA A 13 -0.33 7.10 7.30
C ALA A 13 1.05 6.80 6.67
N THR A 14 1.20 5.59 6.17
CA THR A 14 2.35 5.13 5.40
C THR A 14 1.89 4.81 3.99
N LEU A 15 2.51 5.40 2.98
CA LEU A 15 2.25 5.08 1.59
C LEU A 15 3.28 4.05 1.10
N LEU A 16 2.82 2.98 0.47
CA LEU A 16 3.60 2.04 -0.31
C LEU A 16 3.42 2.42 -1.79
N LEU A 17 4.50 2.75 -2.50
CA LEU A 17 4.47 3.10 -3.93
C LEU A 17 5.80 2.70 -4.56
N ASP A 18 5.75 1.93 -5.66
CA ASP A 18 6.92 1.47 -6.45
C ASP A 18 8.06 0.90 -5.59
N ASN A 19 7.73 -0.03 -4.68
CA ASN A 19 8.66 -0.67 -3.73
C ASN A 19 9.30 0.29 -2.69
N PHE A 20 8.85 1.55 -2.62
CA PHE A 20 9.26 2.50 -1.61
C PHE A 20 8.19 2.70 -0.55
N ARG A 21 8.64 2.99 0.68
CA ARG A 21 7.78 3.44 1.77
C ARG A 21 7.94 4.92 2.01
N TYR A 22 6.80 5.59 2.16
CA TYR A 22 6.73 6.99 2.52
C TYR A 22 5.95 7.18 3.79
N THR A 23 6.38 8.13 4.59
CA THR A 23 5.60 8.65 5.72
C THR A 23 4.90 9.93 5.29
N GLN A 24 3.69 10.14 5.80
CA GLN A 24 2.99 11.41 5.61
C GLN A 24 3.83 12.55 6.20
N ASP A 25 4.17 13.53 5.36
CA ASP A 25 4.91 14.72 5.77
C ASP A 25 3.95 15.82 6.23
N LYS A 26 3.03 16.23 5.34
CA LYS A 26 2.01 17.25 5.61
C LYS A 26 0.80 17.08 4.68
N ILE A 27 -0.32 17.64 5.10
CA ILE A 27 -1.53 17.79 4.28
C ILE A 27 -1.76 19.29 4.08
N ILE A 28 -1.99 19.70 2.84
CA ILE A 28 -2.36 21.08 2.49
C ILE A 28 -3.58 21.01 1.59
N ASN A 29 -4.70 21.57 2.03
CA ASN A 29 -6.01 21.41 1.38
C ASN A 29 -6.32 19.91 1.18
N THR A 30 -6.56 19.49 -0.06
CA THR A 30 -6.77 18.09 -0.45
C THR A 30 -5.48 17.38 -0.90
N THR A 31 -4.32 18.03 -0.78
CA THR A 31 -3.04 17.46 -1.22
C THR A 31 -2.28 16.84 -0.05
N ILE A 32 -1.95 15.57 -0.17
CA ILE A 32 -1.08 14.86 0.79
C ILE A 32 0.34 14.81 0.23
N TYR A 33 1.29 15.32 1.02
CA TYR A 33 2.71 15.27 0.70
C TYR A 33 3.37 14.15 1.48
N TRP A 34 4.09 13.30 0.76
CA TRP A 34 4.73 12.12 1.29
C TRP A 34 6.25 12.25 1.19
N LYS A 35 6.97 11.79 2.22
CA LYS A 35 8.44 11.72 2.23
C LYS A 35 8.91 10.31 2.45
N CYS A 36 10.00 9.92 1.79
CA CYS A 36 10.61 8.61 2.02
C CYS A 36 10.85 8.37 3.52
N GLU A 37 10.63 7.15 3.98
CA GLU A 37 10.91 6.75 5.35
C GLU A 37 12.42 6.81 5.68
N ASN A 38 13.28 6.58 4.68
CA ASN A 38 14.72 6.78 4.83
C ASN A 38 15.03 8.29 4.94
N ARG A 39 15.52 8.74 6.09
CA ARG A 39 15.77 10.16 6.39
C ARG A 39 16.84 10.79 5.50
N SER A 40 17.79 10.00 5.00
CA SER A 40 18.84 10.45 4.09
C SER A 40 18.40 10.46 2.62
N CYS A 41 17.19 9.98 2.34
CA CYS A 41 16.64 9.93 0.99
C CYS A 41 15.84 11.19 0.64
N PRO A 42 16.08 11.80 -0.54
CA PRO A 42 15.32 12.95 -0.98
C PRO A 42 13.95 12.59 -1.54
N GLY A 43 13.61 11.31 -1.69
CA GLY A 43 12.39 10.83 -2.35
C GLY A 43 11.11 11.47 -1.80
N ARG A 44 10.21 11.88 -2.70
CA ARG A 44 8.91 12.50 -2.38
C ARG A 44 7.84 11.95 -3.30
N ALA A 45 6.64 11.78 -2.76
CA ALA A 45 5.44 11.50 -3.53
C ALA A 45 4.34 12.51 -3.17
N ILE A 46 3.38 12.68 -4.07
CA ILE A 46 2.21 13.54 -3.87
C ILE A 46 0.96 12.74 -4.19
N GLN A 47 -0.10 12.99 -3.42
CA GLN A 47 -1.46 12.56 -3.72
C GLN A 47 -2.38 13.77 -3.76
N TYR A 48 -3.16 13.91 -4.83
CA TYR A 48 -4.17 14.96 -4.96
C TYR A 48 -5.55 14.37 -4.74
N ASP A 49 -6.22 14.76 -3.66
CA ASP A 49 -7.56 14.31 -3.34
C ASP A 49 -7.68 12.78 -3.38
N LEU A 50 -8.61 12.23 -4.17
CA LEU A 50 -8.79 10.78 -4.35
C LEU A 50 -7.94 10.19 -5.49
N ASN A 51 -7.10 10.98 -6.15
CA ASN A 51 -6.27 10.47 -7.24
C ASN A 51 -5.17 9.54 -6.72
N PRO A 52 -4.70 8.58 -7.54
CA PRO A 52 -3.54 7.77 -7.20
C PRO A 52 -2.30 8.63 -6.92
N PRO A 53 -1.51 8.31 -5.89
CA PRO A 53 -0.27 9.00 -5.60
C PRO A 53 0.78 8.73 -6.70
N PHE A 54 1.67 9.70 -6.92
CA PHE A 54 2.77 9.58 -7.87
C PHE A 54 4.08 10.14 -7.29
N ILE A 55 5.21 9.67 -7.82
CA ILE A 55 6.54 10.10 -7.41
C ILE A 55 6.80 11.52 -7.93
N LYS A 56 7.11 12.45 -7.01
CA LYS A 56 7.48 13.84 -7.33
C LYS A 56 9.00 14.04 -7.36
N LYS A 57 9.73 13.33 -6.50
CA LYS A 57 11.19 13.41 -6.43
C LYS A 57 11.76 12.00 -6.34
N PRO A 58 12.76 11.64 -7.18
CA PRO A 58 13.31 10.29 -7.21
C PRO A 58 14.05 9.95 -5.92
N HIS A 59 14.23 8.65 -5.72
CA HIS A 59 15.00 8.08 -4.63
C HIS A 59 16.49 7.99 -5.00
N ASN A 60 17.35 7.93 -3.99
CA ASN A 60 18.79 7.70 -4.12
C ASN A 60 19.21 6.33 -3.54
N HIS A 61 18.26 5.41 -3.44
CA HIS A 61 18.45 4.06 -2.96
C HIS A 61 17.45 3.13 -3.65
N GLU A 62 17.75 1.84 -3.64
CA GLU A 62 16.84 0.82 -4.17
C GLU A 62 15.57 0.67 -3.32
N GLY A 63 14.50 0.26 -3.98
CA GLY A 63 13.25 -0.12 -3.30
C GLY A 63 13.40 -1.42 -2.52
N ASP A 64 12.57 -1.60 -1.51
CA ASP A 64 12.52 -2.83 -0.70
C ASP A 64 11.17 -3.52 -0.92
N GLU A 65 11.09 -4.26 -2.03
CA GLU A 65 9.87 -4.93 -2.49
C GLU A 65 9.33 -5.91 -1.45
N ILE A 66 10.20 -6.75 -0.87
CA ILE A 66 9.81 -7.76 0.11
C ILE A 66 9.18 -7.08 1.31
N LYS A 67 9.80 -6.02 1.85
CA LYS A 67 9.26 -5.33 3.00
C LYS A 67 7.95 -4.61 2.68
N CYS A 68 7.80 -4.04 1.49
CA CYS A 68 6.53 -3.45 1.05
C CYS A 68 5.42 -4.51 0.96
N LYS A 69 5.69 -5.68 0.36
CA LYS A 69 4.74 -6.80 0.29
C LYS A 69 4.34 -7.33 1.67
N VAL A 70 5.29 -7.42 2.61
CA VAL A 70 5.00 -7.82 3.99
C VAL A 70 4.08 -6.82 4.69
N GLU A 71 4.31 -5.51 4.51
CA GLU A 71 3.46 -4.48 5.11
C GLU A 71 2.05 -4.46 4.50
N GLU A 72 1.94 -4.60 3.18
CA GLU A 72 0.67 -4.74 2.49
C GLU A 72 -0.12 -5.97 2.97
N PHE A 73 0.54 -7.13 3.08
CA PHE A 73 -0.05 -8.35 3.63
C PHE A 73 -0.57 -8.12 5.06
N ARG A 74 0.24 -7.50 5.92
CA ARG A 74 -0.15 -7.19 7.31
C ARG A 74 -1.36 -6.27 7.38
N MET A 75 -1.43 -5.27 6.49
CA MET A 75 -2.57 -4.37 6.41
C MET A 75 -3.84 -5.13 6.02
N ASN A 76 -3.78 -5.91 4.94
CA ASN A 76 -4.91 -6.70 4.46
C ASN A 76 -5.40 -7.69 5.53
N LEU A 77 -4.46 -8.35 6.22
CA LEU A 77 -4.78 -9.26 7.32
C LEU A 77 -5.51 -8.55 8.46
N LYS A 78 -5.00 -7.39 8.92
CA LYS A 78 -5.62 -6.62 10.02
C LYS A 78 -7.02 -6.16 9.64
N ARG A 79 -7.17 -5.53 8.47
CA ARG A 79 -8.46 -5.07 7.95
C ARG A 79 -9.48 -6.20 7.94
N ARG A 80 -9.09 -7.37 7.43
CA ARG A 80 -9.99 -8.52 7.34
C ARG A 80 -10.33 -9.14 8.70
N ILE A 81 -9.41 -9.09 9.68
CA ILE A 81 -9.69 -9.51 11.06
C ILE A 81 -10.73 -8.58 11.69
N GLU A 82 -10.66 -7.28 11.42
CA GLU A 82 -11.64 -6.30 11.92
C GLU A 82 -13.01 -6.47 11.23
N ASP A 83 -13.03 -6.78 9.93
CA ASP A 83 -14.26 -6.92 9.13
C ASP A 83 -14.94 -8.30 9.24
N SER A 84 -14.31 -9.30 9.88
CA SER A 84 -14.77 -10.69 9.84
C SER A 84 -14.78 -11.38 11.20
N PRO A 85 -15.87 -12.07 11.59
CA PRO A 85 -15.92 -12.85 12.83
C PRO A 85 -15.16 -14.19 12.74
N GLN A 86 -14.43 -14.45 11.65
CA GLN A 86 -13.72 -15.71 11.46
C GLN A 86 -12.47 -15.80 12.36
N PRO A 87 -12.05 -17.01 12.77
CA PRO A 87 -10.82 -17.18 13.52
C PRO A 87 -9.60 -16.63 12.77
N VAL A 88 -8.73 -15.88 13.47
CA VAL A 88 -7.51 -15.27 12.90
C VAL A 88 -6.67 -16.27 12.10
N LYS A 89 -6.56 -17.52 12.57
CA LYS A 89 -5.82 -18.60 11.88
C LYS A 89 -6.38 -18.90 10.49
N LYS A 90 -7.71 -18.85 10.33
CA LYS A 90 -8.37 -19.07 9.03
C LYS A 90 -8.09 -17.90 8.09
N ILE A 91 -8.26 -16.66 8.57
CA ILE A 91 -7.98 -15.44 7.80
C ILE A 91 -6.52 -15.42 7.32
N TYR A 92 -5.57 -15.69 8.21
CA TYR A 92 -4.15 -15.76 7.86
C TYR A 92 -3.87 -16.77 6.75
N ARG A 93 -4.42 -18.00 6.87
CA ARG A 93 -4.22 -19.04 5.86
C ARG A 93 -4.75 -18.62 4.49
N GLU A 94 -5.92 -18.01 4.45
CA GLU A 94 -6.55 -17.56 3.21
C GLU A 94 -5.82 -16.38 2.57
N GLU A 95 -5.33 -15.42 3.38
CA GLU A 95 -4.49 -14.33 2.87
C GLU A 95 -3.14 -14.83 2.35
N ILE A 96 -2.52 -15.83 2.99
CA ILE A 96 -1.29 -16.44 2.47
C ILE A 96 -1.56 -17.14 1.13
N ILE A 97 -2.65 -17.90 1.02
CA ILE A 97 -3.03 -18.56 -0.23
C ILE A 97 -3.24 -17.54 -1.35
N SER A 98 -3.83 -16.38 -1.05
CA SER A 98 -4.09 -15.33 -2.03
C SER A 98 -2.81 -14.70 -2.61
N LEU A 99 -1.69 -14.74 -1.88
CA LEU A 99 -0.38 -14.30 -2.39
C LEU A 99 0.17 -15.21 -3.49
N TYR A 100 -0.12 -16.51 -3.44
CA TYR A 100 0.39 -17.51 -4.38
C TYR A 100 -0.64 -17.91 -5.45
N THR A 101 -1.91 -17.62 -5.20
CA THR A 101 -3.01 -17.89 -6.13
C THR A 101 -3.61 -16.55 -6.54
N PRO A 102 -3.14 -15.94 -7.64
CA PRO A 102 -3.70 -14.66 -8.08
C PRO A 102 -5.21 -14.82 -8.21
N ARG A 103 -5.97 -13.91 -7.59
CA ARG A 103 -7.42 -13.86 -7.73
C ARG A 103 -7.74 -13.83 -9.22
N LYS A 104 -8.30 -14.92 -9.75
CA LYS A 104 -9.03 -14.88 -11.03
C LYS A 104 -10.18 -13.90 -10.84
N ASN A 105 -9.96 -12.63 -11.16
CA ASN A 105 -10.97 -11.62 -11.45
C ASN A 105 -10.27 -10.33 -11.91
N PHE A 106 -9.73 -10.36 -13.14
CA PHE A 106 -9.61 -9.18 -14.00
C PHE A 106 -9.46 -9.53 -15.50
N LEU A 107 -10.12 -10.61 -15.96
CA LEU A 107 -10.32 -10.92 -17.37
C LEU A 107 -11.70 -11.61 -17.53
N LEU A 108 -12.77 -10.86 -17.24
CA LEU A 108 -14.13 -11.15 -17.72
C LEU A 108 -14.81 -9.82 -18.07
N ILE A 109 -14.15 -9.02 -18.91
CA ILE A 109 -14.81 -8.01 -19.74
C ILE A 109 -14.05 -7.93 -21.07
N GLU A 110 -14.07 -9.01 -21.84
CA GLU A 110 -14.16 -8.95 -23.30
C GLU A 110 -15.01 -10.16 -23.71
N MET A 111 -15.87 -9.99 -24.72
CA MET A 111 -16.84 -10.94 -25.26
C MET A 111 -18.25 -10.94 -24.62
N GLN A 112 -19.00 -9.88 -24.87
CA GLN A 112 -20.38 -10.02 -25.35
C GLN A 112 -20.53 -9.16 -26.61
N ASP A 113 -20.71 -9.88 -27.71
CA ASP A 113 -21.12 -9.56 -29.09
C ASP A 113 -21.24 -8.09 -29.55
#